data_AF-B6W707-F1
#
_entry.id   AF-B6W707-F1
#
_cell.length_a   1.000
_cell.length_b   1.000
_cell.length_c   1.000
_cell.angle_alpha   90.00
_cell.angle_beta   90.00
_cell.angle_gamma   90.00
#
_symmetry.space_group_name_H-M   'P 1'
#
loop_
_entity.id
_entity.type
_entity.pdbx_description
1 polymer ?
#
loop_
_entity_poly.entity_id
_entity_poly.type
_entity_poly.pdbx_seq_one_letter_code
_entity_poly.pdbx_strand_id
1 'polypeptide(L)' 'MIMVTHDVEEAVYMSSKVIIMEPRPGRVKEIVDIDLPYPRDRTSDKFINYRNKI' A
#
# COMPACT_ATOMS: atom_id res chain seq x y z
N MET A 1 2.15 -14.25 3.56
CA MET A 1 1.74 -14.25 2.14
C MET A 1 2.26 -12.98 1.51
N ILE A 2 2.75 -13.03 0.28
CA ILE A 2 3.26 -11.85 -0.46
C ILE A 2 2.46 -11.76 -1.76
N MET A 3 2.01 -10.56 -2.08
CA MET A 3 1.33 -10.24 -3.33
C MET A 3 2.09 -9.09 -4.00
N VAL A 4 2.14 -9.13 -5.32
CA VAL A 4 2.70 -8.06 -6.14
C VAL A 4 1.59 -7.55 -7.04
N THR A 5 1.32 -6.26 -6.98
CA THR A 5 0.32 -5.59 -7.81
C THR A 5 0.86 -4.25 -8.30
N HIS A 6 0.27 -3.76 -9.39
CA HIS A 6 0.48 -2.40 -9.87
C HIS A 6 -0.66 -1.46 -9.44
N ASP A 7 -1.69 -1.99 -8.78
CA ASP A 7 -2.81 -1.22 -8.25
C ASP A 7 -2.52 -0.82 -6.78
N VAL A 8 -2.35 0.49 -6.57
CA VAL A 8 -2.09 1.06 -5.24
C VAL A 8 -3.25 0.83 -4.28
N GLU A 9 -4.48 0.92 -4.78
CA GLU A 9 -5.67 0.77 -3.94
C GLU A 9 -5.80 -0.67 -3.43
N GLU A 10 -5.53 -1.64 -4.31
CA GLU A 10 -5.46 -3.06 -3.95
C GLU A 10 -4.37 -3.31 -2.90
N ALA A 11 -3.18 -2.71 -3.07
CA ALA A 11 -2.08 -2.84 -2.11
C ALA A 11 -2.46 -2.32 -0.71
N VAL A 12 -3.08 -1.14 -0.64
CA VAL A 12 -3.56 -0.52 0.61
C VAL A 12 -4.75 -1.27 1.19
N TYR A 13 -5.58 -1.93 0.38
CA TYR A 13 -6.73 -2.67 0.87
C TYR A 13 -6.35 -4.06 1.43
N MET A 14 -5.41 -4.75 0.78
CA MET A 14 -5.12 -6.15 1.11
C MET A 14 -3.98 -6.33 2.12
N SER A 15 -3.04 -5.37 2.21
CA SER A 15 -1.77 -5.59 2.92
C SER A 15 -1.65 -4.79 4.20
N SER A 16 -1.08 -5.37 5.26
CA SER A 16 -0.67 -4.62 6.46
C SER A 16 0.64 -3.84 6.26
N LYS A 17 1.42 -4.20 5.24
CA LYS A 17 2.70 -3.57 4.88
C LYS A 17 2.83 -3.52 3.36
N VAL A 18 3.14 -2.35 2.82
CA VAL A 18 3.39 -2.15 1.38
C VAL A 18 4.86 -1.81 1.18
N ILE A 19 5.51 -2.52 0.24
CA ILE A 19 6.90 -2.27 -0.13
C ILE A 19 6.89 -1.64 -1.53
N ILE A 20 7.31 -0.39 -1.64
CA ILE A 20 7.38 0.33 -2.91
C ILE A 20 8.74 0.03 -3.54
N MET A 21 8.71 -0.42 -4.79
CA MET A 21 9.91 -0.75 -5.56
C MET A 21 10.21 0.35 -6.58
N GLU A 22 11.46 0.80 -6.64
CA GLU A 22 11.97 1.65 -7.71
C GLU A 22 12.22 0.82 -8.97
N PRO A 23 11.86 1.33 -10.17
CA PRO A 23 12.21 0.69 -11.41
C PRO A 23 13.71 0.87 -11.71
N ARG A 24 14.38 -0.19 -12.17
CA ARG A 24 15.69 -0.20 -12.85
C ARG A 24 16.76 0.76 -12.28
N PRO A 25 17.66 0.29 -11.41
CA PRO A 25 17.75 -1.07 -10.83
C PRO A 25 16.68 -1.28 -9.75
N GLY A 26 16.14 -2.50 -9.65
CA GLY A 26 15.10 -2.83 -8.67
C GLY A 26 15.58 -2.65 -7.24
N ARG A 27 15.11 -1.59 -6.56
CA ARG A 27 15.47 -1.25 -5.18
C ARG A 27 14.22 -0.96 -4.37
N VAL A 28 14.29 -1.18 -3.07
CA VAL A 28 13.23 -0.76 -2.15
C VAL A 28 13.33 0.76 -2.01
N LYS A 29 12.27 1.46 -2.41
CA LYS A 29 12.13 2.91 -2.26
C LYS A 29 11.67 3.27 -0.85
N GLU A 30 10.58 2.63 -0.43
CA GLU A 30 9.93 2.91 0.85
C GLU A 30 9.19 1.65 1.33
N ILE A 31 9.07 1.51 2.64
CA ILE A 31 8.20 0.53 3.29
C ILE A 31 7.16 1.31 4.07
N VAL A 32 5.88 1.08 3.76
CA VAL A 32 4.75 1.75 4.38
C VAL A 32 3.97 0.74 5.21
N ASP A 33 3.85 1.00 6.50
CA ASP A 33 2.96 0.22 7.38
C ASP A 33 1.54 0.79 7.29
N ILE A 34 0.56 -0.09 7.02
CA ILE A 34 -0.85 0.26 6.85
C ILE A 34 -1.58 -0.03 8.16
N ASP A 35 -1.63 0.97 9.03
CA ASP A 35 -2.37 0.90 10.30
C ASP A 35 -3.85 1.26 10.07
N LEU A 36 -4.56 0.36 9.39
CA LEU A 36 -6.01 0.41 9.17
C LEU A 36 -6.65 -0.88 9.66
N PRO A 37 -7.67 -0.81 10.54
CA PRO A 37 -8.40 -1.99 10.98
C PRO A 37 -9.18 -2.63 9.83
N TYR A 38 -9.40 -3.95 9.92
CA TYR A 38 -10.29 -4.66 9.02
C TYR A 38 -11.73 -4.66 9.60
N PRO A 39 -12.78 -4.56 8.75
CA PRO A 39 -12.74 -4.32 7.30
C PRO A 39 -12.33 -2.88 6.97
N ARG A 40 -11.54 -2.70 5.91
CA ARG A 40 -11.03 -1.38 5.52
C ARG A 40 -12.09 -0.62 4.72
N ASP A 41 -12.42 0.59 5.15
CA ASP A 41 -13.29 1.50 4.40
C ASP A 41 -12.47 2.30 3.37
N ARG A 42 -12.70 2.00 2.08
CA ARG A 42 -12.03 2.64 0.93
C ARG A 42 -12.37 4.13 0.78
N THR A 43 -13.47 4.57 1.39
CA THR A 43 -13.93 5.97 1.36
C THR A 43 -13.41 6.80 2.53
N SER A 44 -12.81 6.15 3.54
CA SER A 44 -12.27 6.86 4.69
C SER A 44 -11.08 7.75 4.32
N ASP A 45 -10.98 8.92 4.95
CA ASP A 45 -9.88 9.86 4.73
C ASP A 45 -8.52 9.20 4.98
N LYS A 46 -8.42 8.32 5.99
CA LYS A 46 -7.18 7.59 6.30
C LYS A 46 -6.76 6.70 5.13
N PHE A 47 -7.70 5.99 4.52
CA PHE A 47 -7.41 5.12 3.37
C PHE A 47 -6.96 5.95 2.17
N ILE A 48 -7.66 7.05 1.88
CA ILE A 48 -7.31 7.98 0.80
C ILE A 48 -5.92 8.56 1.01
N ASN A 49 -5.54 8.89 2.26
CA ASN A 49 -4.21 9.39 2.58
C ASN A 49 -3.12 8.36 2.30
N TYR A 50 -3.32 7.08 2.64
CA TYR A 50 -2.37 6.02 2.29
C TYR A 50 -2.23 5.84 0.78
N ARG A 51 -3.36 5.84 0.06
CA ARG A 51 -3.37 5.74 -1.41
C ARG A 51 -2.59 6.89 -2.06
N ASN A 52 -2.73 8.11 -1.56
CA ASN A 52 -2.03 9.27 -2.12
C ASN A 52 -0.54 9.31 -1.73
N LYS A 53 -0.13 8.56 -0.70
CA LYS A 53 1.27 8.50 -0.23
C LYS A 53 2.13 7.53 -1.06
N ILE A 54 1.52 6.46 -1.58
CA ILE A 54 2.18 5.39 -2.36
C ILE A 54 2.21 5.77 -3.84
#